data_AF-A0AAE1MGY4-F1
#
_entry.id   AF-A0AAE1MGY4-F1
#
_cell.length_a   1.000
_cell.length_b   1.000
_cell.length_c   1.000
_cell.angle_alpha   90.00
_cell.angle_beta   90.00
_cell.angle_gamma   90.00
#
_symmetry.space_group_name_H-M   'P 1'
#
loop_
_entity.id
_entity.type
_entity.pdbx_description
1 polymer ?
#
loop_
_entity_poly.entity_id
_entity_poly.type
_entity_poly.pdbx_seq_one_letter_code
_entity_poly.pdbx_strand_id
1 'polypeptide(L)'
;MATKAARKSALTTGGVKKPHRFRPGTVALHEIRKYQKSIELLIQKLPFQHLVREIAQDFKTDLRFQSSTVAALQEAAEAYLVGLFEDTNLCAIHAKKVTIMPKDIQLARRIRGERA
;
A
#
# COMPACT_ATOMS: atom_id res chain seq x y z
N MET A 1 -27.26 -53.84 47.36
CA MET A 1 -27.06 -52.41 47.02
C MET A 1 -26.11 -52.33 45.84
N ALA A 2 -26.51 -51.73 44.71
CA ALA A 2 -25.65 -51.55 43.53
C ALA A 2 -25.40 -50.06 43.31
N THR A 3 -24.14 -49.61 43.37
CA THR A 3 -23.76 -48.23 43.12
C THR A 3 -23.50 -48.01 41.63
N LYS A 4 -24.35 -47.19 41.00
CA LYS A 4 -24.24 -46.81 39.58
C LYS A 4 -23.14 -45.75 39.44
N ALA A 5 -22.01 -46.09 38.81
CA ALA A 5 -20.96 -45.13 38.50
C ALA A 5 -21.43 -44.15 37.41
N ALA A 6 -21.50 -42.86 37.75
CA ALA A 6 -21.77 -41.81 36.77
C ALA A 6 -20.54 -41.63 35.87
N ARG A 7 -20.67 -41.96 34.57
CA ARG A 7 -19.71 -41.55 33.55
C ARG A 7 -19.77 -40.02 33.45
N LYS A 8 -18.77 -39.32 33.99
CA LYS A 8 -18.48 -37.94 33.59
C LYS A 8 -18.01 -37.99 32.14
N SER A 9 -18.88 -37.64 31.20
CA SER A 9 -18.44 -37.23 29.87
C SER A 9 -17.60 -35.97 30.07
N ALA A 10 -16.32 -36.02 29.67
CA ALA A 10 -15.53 -34.82 29.56
C ALA A 10 -16.29 -33.83 28.66
N LEU A 11 -16.42 -32.57 29.09
CA LEU A 11 -16.83 -31.50 28.20
C LEU A 11 -15.90 -31.58 26.98
N THR A 12 -16.45 -31.88 25.81
CA THR A 12 -15.70 -31.81 24.56
C THR A 12 -15.30 -30.36 24.38
N THR A 13 -14.14 -29.97 24.89
CA THR A 13 -13.50 -28.72 24.56
C THR A 13 -13.27 -28.77 23.06
N GLY A 14 -14.20 -28.17 22.32
CA GLY A 14 -14.17 -28.15 20.86
C GLY A 14 -12.77 -27.75 20.43
N GLY A 15 -12.11 -28.61 19.66
CA GLY A 15 -10.69 -28.49 19.34
C GLY A 15 -10.34 -27.07 18.89
N VAL A 16 -9.12 -26.63 19.25
CA VAL A 16 -8.62 -25.29 18.95
C VAL A 16 -8.87 -24.97 17.47
N LYS A 17 -9.79 -24.02 17.22
CA LYS A 17 -10.10 -23.58 15.85
C LYS A 17 -8.81 -23.04 15.24
N LYS A 18 -8.46 -23.52 14.05
CA LYS A 18 -7.32 -22.97 13.30
C LYS A 18 -7.47 -21.45 13.16
N PRO A 19 -6.41 -20.67 13.31
CA PRO A 19 -6.49 -19.22 13.14
C PRO A 19 -6.99 -18.89 11.73
N HIS A 20 -7.95 -17.99 11.65
CA HIS A 20 -8.54 -17.58 10.39
C HIS A 20 -7.49 -16.84 9.53
N ARG A 21 -7.32 -17.27 8.28
CA ARG A 21 -6.46 -16.61 7.29
C ARG A 21 -7.30 -16.20 6.08
N PHE A 22 -7.23 -14.91 5.73
CA PHE A 22 -7.85 -14.41 4.52
C PHE A 22 -7.21 -15.02 3.27
N ARG A 23 -8.01 -15.20 2.21
CA ARG A 23 -7.49 -15.66 0.92
C ARG A 23 -6.59 -14.59 0.29
N PRO A 24 -5.58 -14.98 -0.49
CA PRO A 24 -4.79 -14.01 -1.26
C PRO A 24 -5.70 -13.08 -2.07
N GLY A 25 -5.42 -11.79 -2.04
CA GLY A 25 -6.24 -10.75 -2.68
C GLY A 25 -7.37 -10.18 -1.81
N THR A 26 -7.87 -10.90 -0.79
CA THR A 26 -8.96 -10.37 0.07
C THR A 26 -8.52 -9.14 0.85
N VAL A 27 -7.33 -9.18 1.46
CA VAL A 27 -6.79 -8.05 2.22
C VAL A 27 -6.40 -6.91 1.29
N ALA A 28 -5.80 -7.21 0.13
CA ALA A 28 -5.44 -6.19 -0.87
C ALA A 28 -6.68 -5.40 -1.36
N LEU A 29 -7.79 -6.08 -1.63
CA LEU A 29 -9.05 -5.40 -2.00
C LEU A 29 -9.62 -4.55 -0.85
N HIS A 30 -9.41 -4.97 0.40
CA HIS A 30 -9.82 -4.19 1.56
C HIS A 30 -8.97 -2.92 1.70
N GLU A 31 -7.65 -3.03 1.52
CA GLU A 31 -6.71 -1.91 1.52
C GLU A 31 -7.01 -0.91 0.40
N ILE A 32 -7.24 -1.37 -0.82
CA ILE A 32 -7.61 -0.50 -1.96
C ILE A 32 -8.84 0.33 -1.62
N ARG A 33 -9.91 -0.30 -1.10
CA ARG A 33 -11.14 0.41 -0.72
C ARG A 33 -10.92 1.38 0.44
N LYS A 34 -10.07 1.01 1.41
CA LYS A 34 -9.72 1.87 2.54
C LYS A 34 -9.01 3.13 2.04
N TYR A 35 -7.96 2.98 1.24
CA TYR A 35 -7.13 4.10 0.78
C TYR A 35 -7.82 4.97 -0.28
N GLN A 36 -8.71 4.41 -1.10
CA GLN A 36 -9.54 5.21 -2.01
C GLN A 36 -10.59 6.06 -1.27
N LYS A 37 -10.94 5.71 -0.03
CA LYS A 37 -11.90 6.48 0.79
C LYS A 37 -11.21 7.57 1.63
N SER A 38 -9.92 7.40 1.93
CA SER A 38 -9.16 8.38 2.71
C SER A 38 -8.43 9.36 1.79
N ILE A 39 -8.02 10.49 2.38
CA ILE A 39 -7.16 11.51 1.76
C ILE A 39 -5.84 11.66 2.53
N GLU A 40 -5.50 10.66 3.34
CA GLU A 40 -4.28 10.67 4.15
C GLU A 40 -3.05 10.44 3.27
N LEU A 41 -1.97 11.16 3.56
CA LEU A 41 -0.68 10.94 2.91
C LEU A 41 -0.08 9.61 3.40
N LEU A 42 0.41 8.81 2.46
CA LEU A 42 0.90 7.46 2.71
C LEU A 42 2.41 7.40 2.93
N ILE A 43 3.17 8.38 2.41
CA ILE A 43 4.61 8.46 2.62
C ILE A 43 4.89 9.09 4.00
N GLN A 44 5.79 8.50 4.77
CA GLN A 44 6.19 9.07 6.05
C GLN A 44 6.85 10.44 5.85
N LYS A 45 6.38 11.45 6.60
CA LYS A 45 6.78 12.85 6.45
C LYS A 45 8.29 13.09 6.64
N LEU A 46 8.91 12.47 7.64
CA LEU A 46 10.32 12.69 7.95
C LEU A 46 11.26 12.13 6.86
N PRO A 47 11.11 10.86 6.41
CA PRO A 47 11.86 10.36 5.26
C PRO A 47 11.66 11.18 3.98
N PHE A 48 10.42 11.58 3.68
CA PHE A 48 10.15 12.43 2.51
C PHE A 48 10.87 13.78 2.60
N GLN A 49 10.85 14.41 3.78
CA GLN A 49 11.58 15.64 4.03
C GLN A 49 13.09 15.47 3.85
N HIS A 50 13.68 14.36 4.31
CA HIS A 50 15.10 14.08 4.10
C HIS A 50 15.43 13.95 2.61
N LEU A 51 14.62 13.21 1.85
CA LEU A 51 14.78 13.06 0.41
C LEU A 51 14.71 14.39 -0.34
N VAL A 52 13.74 15.25 0.01
CA VAL A 52 13.62 16.58 -0.60
C VAL A 52 14.87 17.42 -0.35
N ARG A 53 15.43 17.37 0.86
CA ARG A 53 16.65 18.11 1.21
C ARG A 53 17.89 17.55 0.54
N GLU A 54 18.00 16.23 0.45
CA GLU A 54 19.07 15.54 -0.25
C GLU A 54 19.12 15.97 -1.73
N ILE A 55 17.99 15.86 -2.44
CA ILE A 55 17.90 16.27 -3.85
C ILE A 55 18.19 17.76 -4.02
N ALA A 56 17.64 18.61 -3.16
CA ALA A 56 17.83 20.06 -3.26
C ALA A 56 19.28 20.50 -3.04
N GLN A 57 20.01 19.79 -2.19
CA GLN A 57 21.41 20.06 -1.90
C GLN A 57 22.31 19.93 -3.13
N ASP A 58 21.98 19.01 -4.05
CA ASP A 58 22.70 18.81 -5.31
C ASP A 58 22.58 20.01 -6.26
N PHE A 59 21.52 20.82 -6.12
CA PHE A 59 21.30 22.02 -6.94
C PHE A 59 21.84 23.29 -6.28
N LYS A 60 21.62 23.44 -4.97
CA LYS A 60 22.08 24.61 -4.22
C LYS A 60 22.24 24.27 -2.74
N THR A 61 23.41 24.56 -2.21
CA THR A 61 23.71 24.38 -0.79
C THR A 61 22.98 25.42 0.06
N ASP A 62 22.74 25.08 1.34
CA ASP A 62 22.23 25.99 2.38
C ASP A 62 20.80 26.51 2.13
N LEU A 63 19.97 25.72 1.45
CA LEU A 63 18.55 26.00 1.26
C LEU A 63 17.73 25.79 2.55
N ARG A 64 16.88 26.77 2.86
CA ARG A 64 15.87 26.68 3.92
C ARG A 64 14.51 26.45 3.29
N PHE A 65 13.79 25.43 3.79
CA PHE A 65 12.44 25.09 3.35
C PHE A 65 11.42 25.52 4.39
N GLN A 66 10.34 26.13 3.94
CA GLN A 66 9.14 26.30 4.75
C GLN A 66 8.45 24.93 4.93
N SER A 67 7.78 24.73 6.06
CA SER A 67 7.05 23.48 6.34
C SER A 67 5.94 23.21 5.31
N SER A 68 5.22 24.26 4.87
CA SER A 68 4.20 24.17 3.83
C SER A 68 4.77 23.78 2.46
N THR A 69 5.99 24.20 2.12
CA THR A 69 6.64 23.81 0.86
C THR A 69 6.88 22.30 0.82
N VAL A 70 7.39 21.73 1.92
CA VAL A 70 7.60 20.27 2.00
C VAL A 70 6.28 19.51 1.93
N ALA A 71 5.23 20.02 2.57
CA ALA A 71 3.88 19.44 2.48
C ALA A 71 3.32 19.48 1.04
N ALA A 72 3.44 20.62 0.36
CA ALA A 72 2.98 20.78 -1.02
C ALA A 72 3.73 19.86 -1.99
N LEU A 73 5.05 19.71 -1.82
CA LEU A 73 5.85 18.75 -2.59
C LEU A 73 5.39 17.32 -2.34
N GLN A 74 5.04 16.97 -1.10
CA GLN A 74 4.54 15.65 -0.77
C GLN A 74 3.17 15.37 -1.40
N GLU A 75 2.24 16.32 -1.30
CA GLU A 75 0.91 16.22 -1.93
C GLU A 75 1.03 16.02 -3.45
N ALA A 76 1.87 16.82 -4.11
CA ALA A 76 2.08 16.70 -5.55
C ALA A 76 2.73 15.36 -5.93
N ALA A 77 3.74 14.92 -5.18
CA ALA A 77 4.44 13.67 -5.44
C ALA A 77 3.51 12.44 -5.28
N GLU A 78 2.73 12.38 -4.20
CA GLU A 78 1.80 11.28 -3.97
C GLU A 78 0.66 11.28 -5.00
N ALA A 79 0.10 12.44 -5.34
CA ALA A 79 -0.92 12.55 -6.38
C ALA A 79 -0.41 12.06 -7.75
N TYR A 80 0.82 12.44 -8.11
CA TYR A 80 1.45 11.97 -9.34
C TYR A 80 1.66 10.44 -9.34
N LEU A 81 2.16 9.88 -8.24
CA LEU A 81 2.40 8.43 -8.11
C LEU A 81 1.10 7.63 -8.17
N VAL A 82 0.03 8.09 -7.50
CA VAL A 82 -1.29 7.45 -7.57
C VAL A 82 -1.79 7.42 -9.01
N GLY A 83 -1.78 8.57 -9.70
CA GLY A 83 -2.17 8.62 -11.10
C GLY A 83 -1.31 7.72 -11.98
N LEU A 84 0.01 7.65 -11.75
CA LEU A 84 0.90 6.76 -12.50
C LEU A 84 0.57 5.28 -12.26
N PHE A 85 0.21 4.89 -11.04
CA PHE A 85 -0.19 3.51 -10.72
C PHE A 85 -1.53 3.13 -11.35
N GLU A 86 -2.46 4.07 -11.51
CA GLU A 86 -3.72 3.83 -12.24
C GLU A 86 -3.45 3.44 -13.70
N ASP A 87 -2.63 4.20 -14.41
CA ASP A 87 -2.26 3.89 -15.80
C ASP A 87 -1.42 2.60 -15.91
N THR A 88 -0.52 2.39 -14.95
CA THR A 88 0.29 1.17 -14.88
C THR A 88 -0.61 -0.06 -14.70
N ASN A 89 -1.65 0.05 -13.88
CA ASN A 89 -2.63 -1.02 -13.68
C ASN A 89 -3.41 -1.31 -14.97
N LEU A 90 -3.83 -0.27 -15.72
CA LEU A 90 -4.46 -0.45 -17.04
C LEU A 90 -3.54 -1.17 -18.02
N CYS A 91 -2.24 -0.83 -18.04
CA CYS A 91 -1.24 -1.52 -18.87
C CYS A 91 -1.10 -3.01 -18.48
N ALA A 92 -1.09 -3.31 -17.18
CA ALA A 92 -1.01 -4.69 -16.71
C ALA A 92 -2.26 -5.52 -17.11
N ILE A 93 -3.45 -4.93 -16.97
CA ILE A 93 -4.73 -5.54 -17.37
C ILE A 93 -4.79 -5.75 -18.87
N HIS A 94 -4.32 -4.79 -19.67
CA HIS A 94 -4.22 -4.91 -21.13
C HIS A 94 -3.37 -6.12 -21.53
N ALA A 95 -2.31 -6.42 -20.78
CA ALA A 95 -1.47 -7.60 -20.96
C ALA A 95 -2.02 -8.88 -20.28
N LYS A 96 -3.29 -8.91 -19.86
CA LYS A 96 -3.96 -10.03 -19.16
C LYS A 96 -3.29 -10.45 -17.84
N LYS A 97 -2.64 -9.51 -17.14
CA LYS A 97 -2.01 -9.72 -15.82
C LYS A 97 -2.77 -8.96 -14.73
N VAL A 98 -2.60 -9.40 -13.48
CA VAL A 98 -3.06 -8.68 -12.28
C VAL A 98 -1.90 -8.02 -11.53
N THR A 99 -0.69 -8.53 -11.69
CA THR A 99 0.52 -7.96 -11.08
C THR A 99 1.15 -6.92 -12.01
N ILE A 100 1.29 -5.69 -11.51
CA ILE A 100 2.03 -4.62 -12.17
C ILE A 100 3.53 -4.95 -12.21
N MET A 101 4.19 -4.58 -13.29
CA MET A 101 5.61 -4.83 -13.54
C MET A 101 6.31 -3.54 -14.01
N PRO A 102 7.65 -3.45 -13.92
CA PRO A 102 8.38 -2.27 -14.39
C PRO A 102 8.10 -1.89 -15.86
N LYS A 103 7.86 -2.88 -16.72
CA LYS A 103 7.47 -2.64 -18.13
C LYS A 103 6.14 -1.91 -18.29
N ASP A 104 5.21 -2.11 -17.34
CA ASP A 104 3.90 -1.47 -17.36
C ASP A 104 4.07 0.02 -16.99
N ILE A 105 4.94 0.34 -16.03
CA ILE A 105 5.29 1.72 -15.64
C ILE A 105 6.01 2.44 -16.79
N GLN A 106 6.99 1.77 -17.41
CA GLN A 106 7.73 2.31 -18.56
C GLN A 106 6.79 2.62 -19.73
N LEU A 107 5.82 1.74 -20.00
CA LEU A 107 4.81 1.96 -21.03
C LEU A 107 3.90 3.15 -20.69
N ALA A 108 3.39 3.23 -19.46
CA ALA A 108 2.55 4.33 -19.00
C ALA A 108 3.26 5.69 -19.16
N ARG A 109 4.50 5.80 -18.65
CA ARG A 109 5.32 7.02 -18.79
C ARG A 109 5.60 7.38 -20.24
N ARG A 110 5.84 6.37 -21.09
CA ARG A 110 6.06 6.57 -22.54
C ARG A 110 4.82 7.13 -23.24
N ILE A 111 3.64 6.66 -22.89
CA ILE A 111 2.37 7.15 -23.45
C ILE A 111 2.07 8.57 -22.96
N ARG A 112 2.35 8.88 -21.70
CA ARG A 112 2.21 10.24 -21.13
C ARG A 112 3.16 11.28 -21.72
N GLY A 113 4.21 10.86 -22.44
CA GLY A 113 5.23 11.76 -22.97
C GLY A 113 6.29 12.17 -21.94
N GLU A 114 6.33 11.55 -20.77
CA GLU A 114 7.26 11.84 -19.66
C GLU A 114 8.64 11.19 -19.85
N ARG A 115 9.10 11.10 -21.10
CA ARG A 115 10.38 10.47 -21.43
C ARG A 115 11.53 11.23 -20.77
N ALA A 116 12.45 10.44 -20.21
CA ALA A 116 13.85 10.85 -20.08
C ALA A 116 14.45 11.06 -21.47
#